data_AF-N6XSD6-F1
#
_entry.id   AF-N6XSD6-F1
#
_cell.length_a   1.000
_cell.length_b   1.000
_cell.length_c   1.000
_cell.angle_alpha   90.00
_cell.angle_beta   90.00
_cell.angle_gamma   90.00
#
_symmetry.space_group_name_H-M   'P 1'
#
loop_
_entity.id
_entity.type
_entity.pdbx_description
1 polymer ?
#
loop_
_entity_poly.entity_id
_entity_poly.type
_entity_poly.pdbx_seq_one_letter_code
_entity_poly.pdbx_strand_id
1 'polypeptide(L)'
;MELRRWTRAFVPLVPGEIVVEAFACELPTAQLEAMAALRQAPLWINLEYLSAEAWVAGCHGMASPHPRLPLVKHFFFPGFDAGTGGLPREADLLARRDAWRARPEGRAAWLAARGIASGPDALRVSLFAYEQPELPALFDAWAGSGREMLVLVPESRVLGDVQRALGRERLQAGDRVVHGALTACVLPFTDQAGYDELLWACELNFVRGEDSFVRAQWAARPFVWQIYPQADAAHHDKLEAFLARYLQGLPAAEADALARFWRAWNGCAPDRATPAEAWPALAAALPGLDVHARRWCDVQAELPDLATALDTFCSHIAHAAR
;
A
#
# COMPACT_ATOMS: atom_id res chain seq x y z
N MET A 1 8.62 20.53 -11.83
CA MET A 1 7.60 19.58 -12.34
C MET A 1 6.61 20.38 -13.17
N GLU A 2 6.34 19.95 -14.39
CA GLU A 2 5.26 20.50 -15.21
C GLU A 2 4.11 19.50 -15.22
N LEU A 3 2.91 19.93 -14.81
CA LEU A 3 1.70 19.10 -14.82
C LEU A 3 0.84 19.47 -16.02
N ARG A 4 0.45 18.46 -16.81
CA ARG A 4 -0.37 18.64 -18.02
C ARG A 4 -1.56 17.70 -18.00
N ARG A 5 -2.70 18.18 -18.50
CA ARG A 5 -3.92 17.37 -18.64
C ARG A 5 -3.84 16.56 -19.93
N TRP A 6 -3.92 15.24 -19.83
CA TRP A 6 -4.09 14.36 -20.98
C TRP A 6 -5.56 14.43 -21.47
N THR A 7 -5.75 14.86 -22.72
CA THR A 7 -7.08 14.95 -23.37
C THR A 7 -7.12 14.08 -24.63
N ARG A 8 -8.33 13.78 -25.13
CA ARG A 8 -8.51 13.01 -26.38
C ARG A 8 -7.92 13.73 -27.60
N ALA A 9 -8.04 15.06 -27.66
CA ALA A 9 -7.39 15.89 -28.67
C ALA A 9 -5.92 16.13 -28.27
N PHE A 10 -5.17 15.04 -28.18
CA PHE A 10 -3.81 15.06 -27.65
C PHE A 10 -2.87 15.80 -28.62
N VAL A 11 -2.17 16.80 -28.09
CA VAL A 11 -1.11 17.51 -28.82
C VAL A 11 0.23 16.90 -28.38
N PRO A 12 1.03 16.33 -29.31
CA PRO A 12 2.31 15.75 -28.98
C PRO A 12 3.23 16.73 -28.26
N LEU A 13 3.88 16.24 -27.23
CA LEU A 13 4.94 16.96 -26.52
C LEU A 13 6.29 16.56 -27.13
N VAL A 14 7.28 17.46 -27.01
CA VAL A 14 8.68 17.07 -27.22
C VAL A 14 9.00 15.98 -26.18
N PRO A 15 9.26 14.73 -26.60
CA PRO A 15 9.51 13.65 -25.66
C PRO A 15 10.77 13.94 -24.84
N GLY A 16 10.75 13.58 -23.56
CA GLY A 16 11.97 13.54 -22.75
C GLY A 16 12.88 12.38 -23.15
N GLU A 17 14.09 12.33 -22.58
CA GLU A 17 15.05 11.23 -22.83
C GLU A 17 14.52 9.87 -22.35
N ILE A 18 13.67 9.89 -21.32
CA ILE A 18 12.98 8.72 -20.76
C ILE A 18 11.48 9.03 -20.80
N VAL A 19 10.70 8.08 -21.31
CA VAL A 19 9.23 8.13 -21.32
C VAL A 19 8.71 6.95 -20.50
N VAL A 20 8.07 7.25 -19.38
CA VAL A 20 7.43 6.25 -18.52
C VAL A 20 5.93 6.18 -18.84
N GLU A 21 5.50 5.06 -19.39
CA GLU A 21 4.11 4.66 -19.51
C GLU A 21 3.74 3.90 -18.24
N ALA A 22 2.89 4.48 -17.38
CA ALA A 22 2.50 3.85 -16.13
C ALA A 22 1.23 3.01 -16.32
N PHE A 23 1.26 1.77 -15.84
CA PHE A 23 0.13 0.84 -15.77
C PHE A 23 -0.54 0.56 -17.12
N ALA A 24 0.27 0.43 -18.17
CA ALA A 24 -0.18 0.18 -19.53
C ALA A 24 -1.27 1.16 -20.00
N CYS A 25 -1.14 2.45 -19.66
CA CYS A 25 -2.14 3.47 -19.99
C CYS A 25 -2.30 3.78 -21.49
N GLU A 26 -1.55 3.10 -22.36
CA GLU A 26 -1.49 3.26 -23.82
C GLU A 26 -1.17 4.71 -24.27
N LEU A 27 0.08 4.95 -24.68
CA LEU A 27 0.47 6.25 -25.22
C LEU A 27 -0.28 6.56 -26.54
N PRO A 28 -0.66 7.82 -26.80
CA PRO A 28 -1.36 8.17 -28.04
C PRO A 28 -0.44 7.96 -29.25
N THR A 29 -1.01 7.49 -30.37
CA THR A 29 -0.24 7.24 -31.61
C THR A 29 0.63 8.43 -32.02
N ALA A 30 0.09 9.65 -31.93
CA ALA A 30 0.84 10.87 -32.29
C ALA A 30 2.04 11.12 -31.36
N GLN A 31 1.99 10.69 -30.09
CA GLN A 31 3.15 10.76 -29.19
C GLN A 31 4.20 9.72 -29.57
N LEU A 32 3.78 8.49 -29.91
CA LEU A 32 4.69 7.43 -30.35
C LEU A 32 5.41 7.83 -31.65
N GLU A 33 4.69 8.43 -32.60
CA GLU A 33 5.28 8.97 -33.82
C GLU A 33 6.29 10.09 -33.53
N ALA A 34 5.96 10.99 -32.59
CA ALA A 34 6.89 12.04 -32.14
C ALA A 34 8.15 11.48 -31.48
N MET A 35 8.02 10.40 -30.68
CA MET A 35 9.15 9.68 -30.08
C MET A 35 10.04 9.05 -31.15
N ALA A 36 9.44 8.41 -32.16
CA ALA A 36 10.16 7.74 -33.24
C ALA A 36 10.84 8.71 -34.23
N ALA A 37 10.37 9.95 -34.32
CA ALA A 37 10.93 10.98 -35.19
C ALA A 37 12.21 11.63 -34.62
N LEU A 38 12.54 11.38 -33.35
CA LEU A 38 13.78 11.90 -32.74
C LEU A 38 15.02 11.21 -33.33
N ARG A 39 16.12 11.95 -33.44
CA ARG A 39 17.42 11.39 -33.86
C ARG A 39 17.87 10.24 -32.95
N GLN A 40 17.58 10.37 -31.65
CA GLN A 40 17.73 9.32 -30.66
C GLN A 40 16.36 9.09 -30.03
N ALA A 41 15.81 7.90 -30.24
CA ALA A 41 14.55 7.50 -29.62
C ALA A 41 14.70 7.51 -28.09
N PRO A 42 13.65 7.90 -27.35
CA PRO A 42 13.68 7.90 -25.90
C PRO A 42 13.63 6.48 -25.36
N LEU A 43 14.16 6.28 -24.15
CA LEU A 43 13.95 5.05 -23.41
C LEU A 43 12.48 4.94 -23.01
N TRP A 44 11.77 3.98 -23.59
CA TRP A 44 10.37 3.76 -23.31
C TRP A 44 10.22 2.68 -22.24
N ILE A 45 9.85 3.10 -21.04
CA ILE A 45 9.62 2.24 -19.89
C ILE A 45 8.12 2.03 -19.72
N ASN A 46 7.70 0.80 -19.58
CA ASN A 46 6.36 0.44 -19.14
C ASN A 46 6.44 0.05 -17.66
N LEU A 47 6.02 0.96 -16.78
CA LEU A 47 5.99 0.74 -15.33
C LEU A 47 4.73 -0.06 -15.00
N GLU A 48 4.92 -1.29 -14.58
CA GLU A 48 3.84 -2.22 -14.25
C GLU A 48 3.39 -2.06 -12.79
N TYR A 49 2.23 -2.63 -12.47
CA TYR A 49 1.78 -2.74 -11.09
C TYR A 49 2.74 -3.58 -10.25
N LEU A 50 2.81 -3.28 -8.96
CA LEU A 50 3.49 -4.10 -7.97
C LEU A 50 2.91 -5.51 -7.96
N SER A 51 3.79 -6.52 -7.91
CA SER A 51 3.38 -7.89 -7.66
C SER A 51 4.45 -8.66 -6.87
N ALA A 52 3.95 -9.62 -6.12
CA ALA A 52 4.72 -10.57 -5.32
C ALA A 52 4.89 -11.94 -6.02
N GLU A 53 4.28 -12.11 -7.19
CA GLU A 53 4.28 -13.38 -7.91
C GLU A 53 5.67 -13.68 -8.50
N ALA A 54 6.12 -14.92 -8.40
CA ALA A 54 7.50 -15.28 -8.76
C ALA A 54 7.86 -15.03 -10.25
N TRP A 55 6.86 -15.01 -11.15
CA TRP A 55 7.10 -14.83 -12.58
C TRP A 55 7.56 -13.40 -12.93
N VAL A 56 7.28 -12.40 -12.09
CA VAL A 56 7.57 -10.99 -12.42
C VAL A 56 9.07 -10.73 -12.57
N ALA A 57 9.91 -11.46 -11.83
CA ALA A 57 11.36 -11.37 -11.94
C ALA A 57 11.88 -11.87 -13.31
N GLY A 58 11.19 -12.83 -13.92
CA GLY A 58 11.50 -13.30 -15.28
C GLY A 58 11.06 -12.32 -16.38
N CYS A 59 10.10 -11.45 -16.09
CA CYS A 59 9.58 -10.45 -17.02
C CYS A 59 10.21 -9.07 -16.83
N HIS A 60 10.81 -8.80 -15.66
CA HIS A 60 11.47 -7.54 -15.36
C HIS A 60 12.65 -7.27 -16.32
N GLY A 61 12.65 -6.09 -16.93
CA GLY A 61 13.67 -5.65 -17.87
C GLY A 61 13.50 -6.16 -19.31
N MET A 62 12.50 -7.01 -19.58
CA MET A 62 12.27 -7.54 -20.93
C MET A 62 12.01 -6.42 -21.95
N ALA A 63 12.67 -6.53 -23.10
CA ALA A 63 12.47 -5.66 -24.24
C ALA A 63 11.35 -6.18 -25.16
N SER A 64 10.50 -5.28 -25.62
CA SER A 64 9.42 -5.52 -26.56
C SER A 64 9.51 -4.51 -27.70
N PRO A 65 10.13 -4.88 -28.84
CA PRO A 65 10.19 -4.04 -30.02
C PRO A 65 8.79 -3.69 -30.51
N HIS A 66 8.56 -2.41 -30.77
CA HIS A 66 7.29 -1.95 -31.31
C HIS A 66 7.12 -2.50 -32.75
N PRO A 67 5.93 -2.99 -33.14
CA PRO A 67 5.75 -3.76 -34.39
C PRO A 67 5.98 -2.98 -35.69
N ARG A 68 6.08 -1.65 -35.64
CA ARG A 68 6.15 -0.76 -36.82
C ARG A 68 7.17 0.36 -36.68
N LEU A 69 7.07 1.12 -35.59
CA LEU A 69 8.01 2.20 -35.24
C LEU A 69 9.33 1.65 -34.68
N PRO A 70 10.47 2.34 -34.89
CA PRO A 70 11.78 1.99 -34.34
C PRO A 70 11.88 2.33 -32.84
N LEU A 71 10.94 1.82 -32.05
CA LEU A 71 10.86 2.00 -30.61
C LEU A 71 10.95 0.63 -29.93
N VAL A 72 11.54 0.59 -28.73
CA VAL A 72 11.57 -0.60 -27.89
C VAL A 72 10.97 -0.24 -26.55
N LYS A 73 9.90 -0.93 -26.16
CA LYS A 73 9.29 -0.84 -24.83
C LYS A 73 10.00 -1.78 -23.89
N HIS A 74 10.40 -1.31 -22.70
CA HIS A 74 10.98 -2.15 -21.66
C HIS A 74 10.02 -2.28 -20.49
N PHE A 75 9.72 -3.51 -20.08
CA PHE A 75 8.85 -3.75 -18.93
C PHE A 75 9.63 -3.58 -17.62
N PHE A 76 9.10 -2.75 -16.72
CA PHE A 76 9.69 -2.50 -15.41
C PHE A 76 8.68 -2.88 -14.33
N PHE A 77 8.87 -4.06 -13.73
CA PHE A 77 8.01 -4.59 -12.67
C PHE A 77 8.56 -4.25 -11.28
N PRO A 78 7.85 -3.45 -10.47
CA PRO A 78 8.11 -3.34 -9.03
C PRO A 78 7.90 -4.69 -8.34
N GLY A 79 8.63 -4.94 -7.24
CA GLY A 79 8.53 -6.20 -6.51
C GLY A 79 9.44 -6.28 -5.29
N PHE A 80 9.41 -7.43 -4.62
CA PHE A 80 10.01 -7.65 -3.31
C PHE A 80 11.33 -8.44 -3.35
N ASP A 81 11.91 -8.61 -4.53
CA ASP A 81 13.12 -9.41 -4.78
C ASP A 81 14.21 -8.56 -5.45
N ALA A 82 15.47 -9.01 -5.34
CA ALA A 82 16.59 -8.41 -6.06
C ALA A 82 16.44 -8.48 -7.60
N GLY A 83 15.62 -9.41 -8.11
CA GLY A 83 15.33 -9.56 -9.54
C GLY A 83 14.20 -8.65 -10.05
N THR A 84 13.69 -7.74 -9.23
CA THR A 84 12.59 -6.82 -9.61
C THR A 84 13.01 -5.37 -9.42
N GLY A 85 12.15 -4.44 -9.83
CA GLY A 85 12.39 -3.00 -9.81
C GLY A 85 12.29 -2.35 -8.43
N GLY A 86 12.37 -3.12 -7.35
CA GLY A 86 12.24 -2.63 -5.97
C GLY A 86 10.88 -2.01 -5.64
N LEU A 87 10.87 -1.23 -4.57
CA LEU A 87 9.67 -0.56 -4.03
C LEU A 87 9.90 0.96 -3.92
N PRO A 88 8.86 1.80 -4.10
CA PRO A 88 8.95 3.23 -3.83
C PRO A 88 9.34 3.48 -2.37
N ARG A 89 10.48 4.17 -2.18
CA ARG A 89 10.98 4.57 -0.86
C ARG A 89 11.82 5.84 -1.00
N GLU A 90 11.39 6.93 -0.37
CA GLU A 90 12.17 8.15 -0.33
C GLU A 90 13.44 7.96 0.49
N ALA A 91 14.55 8.58 0.08
CA ALA A 91 15.87 8.40 0.70
C ALA A 91 15.88 8.71 2.21
N ASP A 92 15.04 9.64 2.67
CA ASP A 92 14.95 10.05 4.07
C ASP A 92 13.80 9.39 4.85
N LEU A 93 12.99 8.53 4.21
CA LEU A 93 11.73 8.04 4.77
C LEU A 93 11.92 7.34 6.12
N LEU A 94 12.84 6.37 6.16
CA LEU A 94 13.07 5.54 7.35
C LEU A 94 13.67 6.39 8.49
N ALA A 95 14.58 7.30 8.16
CA ALA A 95 15.15 8.23 9.14
C ALA A 95 14.08 9.16 9.73
N ARG A 96 13.17 9.69 8.89
CA ARG A 96 12.04 10.51 9.36
C ARG A 96 11.09 9.72 10.25
N ARG A 97 10.73 8.49 9.85
CA ARG A 97 9.89 7.58 10.66
C ARG A 97 10.50 7.34 12.04
N ASP A 98 11.77 6.97 12.08
CA ASP A 98 12.44 6.60 13.33
C ASP A 98 12.59 7.82 14.24
N ALA A 99 12.95 8.97 13.68
CA ALA A 99 12.99 10.23 14.40
C ALA A 99 11.60 10.63 14.94
N TRP A 100 10.52 10.40 14.18
CA TRP A 100 9.16 10.68 14.62
C TRP A 100 8.74 9.76 15.78
N ARG A 101 9.00 8.45 15.67
CA ARG A 101 8.65 7.44 16.69
C ARG A 101 9.44 7.60 17.98
N ALA A 102 10.68 8.09 17.90
CA ALA A 102 11.55 8.30 19.06
C ALA A 102 11.19 9.57 19.86
N ARG A 103 10.32 10.46 19.35
CA ARG A 103 9.88 11.66 20.07
C ARG A 103 9.11 11.25 21.34
N PRO A 104 9.52 11.70 22.54
CA PRO A 104 8.87 11.32 23.80
C PRO A 104 7.36 11.56 23.82
N GLU A 105 6.91 12.66 23.18
CA GLU A 105 5.50 13.01 23.06
C GLU A 105 4.92 12.76 21.66
N GLY A 106 5.72 12.30 20.68
CA GLY A 106 5.41 12.42 19.24
C GLY A 106 3.99 12.01 18.86
N ARG A 107 3.61 10.79 19.24
CA ARG A 107 2.25 10.27 19.02
C ARG A 107 1.18 10.97 19.87
N ALA A 108 1.46 11.22 21.15
CA ALA A 108 0.49 11.87 22.04
C ALA A 108 0.19 13.30 21.57
N ALA A 109 1.22 14.05 21.19
CA ALA A 109 1.12 15.38 20.59
C ALA A 109 0.40 15.34 19.23
N TRP A 110 0.69 14.33 18.39
CA TRP A 110 0.02 14.16 17.10
C TRP A 110 -1.48 13.91 17.24
N LEU A 111 -1.89 13.10 18.24
CA LEU A 111 -3.30 12.86 18.57
C LEU A 111 -3.95 14.10 19.20
N ALA A 112 -3.26 14.76 20.14
CA ALA A 112 -3.75 15.96 20.82
C ALA A 112 -3.98 17.13 19.85
N ALA A 113 -3.10 17.31 18.87
CA ALA A 113 -3.25 18.31 17.79
C ALA A 113 -4.53 18.09 16.96
N ARG A 114 -5.12 16.89 17.02
CA ARG A 114 -6.38 16.51 16.36
C ARG A 114 -7.56 16.39 17.33
N GLY A 115 -7.37 16.79 18.60
CA GLY A 115 -8.40 16.67 19.65
C GLY A 115 -8.70 15.23 20.07
N ILE A 116 -7.79 14.29 19.80
CA ILE A 116 -7.99 12.86 20.06
C ILE A 116 -7.28 12.49 21.35
N ALA A 117 -8.04 11.95 22.31
CA ALA A 117 -7.51 11.35 23.52
C ALA A 117 -7.38 9.85 23.34
N SER A 118 -6.35 9.25 23.93
CA SER A 118 -6.12 7.81 23.85
C SER A 118 -5.40 7.32 25.10
N GLY A 119 -5.89 6.24 25.72
CA GLY A 119 -5.23 5.62 26.87
C GLY A 119 -3.87 5.01 26.50
N PRO A 120 -2.93 4.89 27.46
CA PRO A 120 -1.58 4.36 27.20
C PRO A 120 -1.62 2.95 26.58
N ASP A 121 -2.55 2.13 27.05
CA ASP A 121 -2.73 0.75 26.61
C ASP A 121 -3.74 0.59 25.47
N ALA A 122 -4.25 1.66 24.86
CA ALA A 122 -5.18 1.56 23.74
C ALA A 122 -4.53 0.83 22.55
N LEU A 123 -5.32 0.06 21.79
CA LEU A 123 -4.94 -0.44 20.47
C LEU A 123 -5.41 0.57 19.42
N ARG A 124 -4.47 1.25 18.78
CA ARG A 124 -4.74 2.28 17.76
C ARG A 124 -4.67 1.64 16.38
N VAL A 125 -5.75 1.81 15.63
CA VAL A 125 -5.95 1.18 14.35
C VAL A 125 -6.21 2.26 13.31
N SER A 126 -5.42 2.34 12.22
CA SER A 126 -5.84 3.13 11.06
C SER A 126 -6.76 2.28 10.18
N LEU A 127 -7.87 2.84 9.72
CA LEU A 127 -8.81 2.15 8.82
C LEU A 127 -8.90 2.85 7.47
N PHE A 128 -8.10 2.40 6.50
CA PHE A 128 -8.16 2.86 5.11
C PHE A 128 -8.43 1.68 4.17
N ALA A 129 -9.71 1.50 3.84
CA ALA A 129 -10.24 0.34 3.15
C ALA A 129 -11.21 0.75 2.02
N TYR A 130 -11.46 -0.16 1.09
CA TYR A 130 -12.65 -0.14 0.24
C TYR A 130 -13.90 -0.44 1.09
N GLU A 131 -15.03 -0.61 0.43
CA GLU A 131 -16.24 -1.10 1.06
C GLU A 131 -15.94 -2.45 1.77
N GLN A 132 -16.44 -2.60 2.99
CA GLN A 132 -16.26 -3.78 3.82
C GLN A 132 -17.57 -4.14 4.55
N PRO A 133 -18.39 -5.03 3.97
CA PRO A 133 -19.68 -5.44 4.53
C PRO A 133 -19.60 -6.09 5.92
N GLU A 134 -18.49 -6.76 6.25
CA GLU A 134 -18.29 -7.46 7.52
C GLU A 134 -17.79 -6.55 8.65
N LEU A 135 -17.63 -5.25 8.38
CA LEU A 135 -17.14 -4.28 9.35
C LEU A 135 -18.01 -4.16 10.62
N PRO A 136 -19.36 -4.20 10.55
CA PRO A 136 -20.21 -4.11 11.74
C PRO A 136 -19.88 -5.18 12.79
N ALA A 137 -19.78 -6.46 12.38
CA ALA A 137 -19.46 -7.55 13.30
C ALA A 137 -18.07 -7.40 13.93
N LEU A 138 -17.09 -6.90 13.18
CA LEU A 138 -15.76 -6.61 13.71
C LEU A 138 -15.79 -5.45 14.71
N PHE A 139 -16.58 -4.41 14.44
CA PHE A 139 -16.75 -3.28 15.35
C PHE A 139 -17.47 -3.68 16.64
N ASP A 140 -18.46 -4.56 16.57
CA ASP A 140 -19.11 -5.15 17.75
C ASP A 140 -18.10 -5.93 18.61
N ALA A 141 -17.23 -6.73 17.98
CA ALA A 141 -16.17 -7.45 18.68
C ALA A 141 -15.16 -6.50 19.37
N TRP A 142 -14.82 -5.39 18.71
CA TRP A 142 -13.94 -4.35 19.27
C TRP A 142 -14.60 -3.57 20.40
N ALA A 143 -15.89 -3.25 20.27
CA ALA A 143 -16.68 -2.57 21.28
C ALA A 143 -16.86 -3.41 22.56
N GLY A 144 -16.95 -4.73 22.42
CA GLY A 144 -16.99 -5.69 23.53
C GLY A 144 -15.63 -6.07 24.12
N SER A 145 -14.52 -5.52 23.61
CA SER A 145 -13.18 -5.92 24.05
C SER A 145 -12.81 -5.33 25.42
N GLY A 146 -11.91 -6.01 26.15
CA GLY A 146 -11.41 -5.54 27.45
C GLY A 146 -10.32 -4.46 27.35
N ARG A 147 -9.97 -4.02 26.13
CA ARG A 147 -8.90 -3.06 25.83
C ARG A 147 -9.51 -1.89 25.04
N GLU A 148 -9.10 -0.66 25.32
CA GLU A 148 -9.54 0.49 24.51
C GLU A 148 -9.12 0.29 23.04
N MET A 149 -10.07 0.46 22.12
CA MET A 149 -9.87 0.37 20.67
C MET A 149 -10.05 1.75 20.07
N LEU A 150 -8.97 2.39 19.61
CA LEU A 150 -9.05 3.69 18.92
C LEU A 150 -8.91 3.48 17.41
N VAL A 151 -9.99 3.69 16.67
CA VAL A 151 -10.02 3.53 15.22
C VAL A 151 -9.96 4.91 14.55
N LEU A 152 -8.87 5.17 13.83
CA LEU A 152 -8.63 6.39 13.08
C LEU A 152 -9.02 6.17 11.62
N VAL A 153 -10.06 6.86 11.15
CA VAL A 153 -10.67 6.63 9.84
C VAL A 153 -10.47 7.86 8.94
N PRO A 154 -9.48 7.88 8.03
CA PRO A 154 -9.43 8.89 6.99
C PRO A 154 -10.70 8.86 6.13
N GLU A 155 -11.23 10.02 5.76
CA GLU A 155 -12.33 10.13 4.80
C GLU A 155 -11.99 9.35 3.51
N SER A 156 -12.72 8.26 3.30
CA SER A 156 -12.42 7.27 2.27
C SER A 156 -13.66 6.40 2.00
N ARG A 157 -13.54 5.42 1.11
CA ARG A 157 -14.69 4.59 0.68
C ARG A 157 -15.33 3.80 1.82
N VAL A 158 -14.54 3.34 2.79
CA VAL A 158 -15.04 2.58 3.95
C VAL A 158 -15.96 3.41 4.86
N LEU A 159 -15.97 4.75 4.75
CA LEU A 159 -16.73 5.61 5.67
C LEU A 159 -18.23 5.28 5.67
N GLY A 160 -18.79 4.87 4.53
CA GLY A 160 -20.19 4.44 4.45
C GLY A 160 -20.49 3.18 5.29
N ASP A 161 -19.53 2.26 5.38
CA ASP A 161 -19.67 1.05 6.20
C ASP A 161 -19.38 1.34 7.68
N VAL A 162 -18.48 2.28 7.97
CA VAL A 162 -18.25 2.80 9.34
C VAL A 162 -19.52 3.47 9.88
N GLN A 163 -20.20 4.28 9.05
CA GLN A 163 -21.49 4.88 9.40
C GLN A 163 -22.53 3.81 9.77
N ARG A 164 -22.65 2.76 8.95
CA ARG A 164 -23.57 1.66 9.18
C ARG A 164 -23.23 0.89 10.46
N ALA A 165 -21.96 0.55 10.64
CA ALA A 165 -21.45 -0.16 11.81
C ALA A 165 -21.71 0.60 13.12
N LEU A 166 -21.66 1.94 13.09
CA LEU A 166 -21.85 2.79 14.27
C LEU A 166 -23.29 3.32 14.42
N GLY A 167 -24.22 2.90 13.56
CA GLY A 167 -25.61 3.37 13.58
C GLY A 167 -25.76 4.88 13.38
N ARG A 168 -24.92 5.50 12.53
CA ARG A 168 -24.93 6.94 12.24
C ARG A 168 -25.44 7.21 10.82
N GLU A 169 -26.31 8.21 10.69
CA GLU A 169 -26.79 8.68 9.39
C GLU A 169 -25.68 9.35 8.57
N ARG A 170 -24.77 10.07 9.23
CA ARG A 170 -23.65 10.77 8.61
C ARG A 170 -22.44 10.76 9.54
N LEU A 171 -21.25 10.71 8.92
CA LEU A 171 -19.96 10.95 9.54
C LEU A 171 -19.13 11.88 8.63
N GLN A 172 -18.33 12.75 9.22
CA GLN A 172 -17.42 13.66 8.52
C GLN A 172 -16.15 13.90 9.34
N ALA A 173 -15.10 14.41 8.71
CA ALA A 173 -13.85 14.76 9.38
C ALA A 173 -14.08 15.58 10.66
N GLY A 174 -13.44 15.17 11.75
CA GLY A 174 -13.58 15.74 13.09
C GLY A 174 -14.61 15.03 13.97
N ASP A 175 -15.49 14.21 13.40
CA ASP A 175 -16.46 13.44 14.20
C ASP A 175 -15.76 12.38 15.05
N ARG A 176 -16.31 12.20 16.25
CA ARG A 176 -15.89 11.16 17.20
C ARG A 176 -17.11 10.40 17.69
N VAL A 177 -17.06 9.08 17.61
CA VAL A 177 -18.12 8.19 18.09
C VAL A 177 -17.54 7.16 19.04
N VAL A 178 -18.17 7.00 20.21
CA VAL A 178 -17.81 5.99 21.21
C VAL A 178 -18.89 4.91 21.22
N HIS A 179 -18.48 3.65 21.18
CA HIS A 179 -19.34 2.47 21.26
C HIS A 179 -18.62 1.38 22.07
N GLY A 180 -19.02 1.18 23.33
CA GLY A 180 -18.29 0.28 24.23
C GLY A 180 -16.83 0.70 24.42
N ALA A 181 -15.90 -0.23 24.25
CA ALA A 181 -14.46 0.01 24.26
C ALA A 181 -13.92 0.65 22.96
N LEU A 182 -14.73 0.77 21.91
CA LEU A 182 -14.35 1.35 20.63
C LEU A 182 -14.61 2.86 20.60
N THR A 183 -13.60 3.61 20.18
CA THR A 183 -13.72 5.01 19.78
C THR A 183 -13.30 5.13 18.31
N ALA A 184 -14.21 5.57 17.45
CA ALA A 184 -13.91 5.92 16.06
C ALA A 184 -13.74 7.42 15.92
N CYS A 185 -12.64 7.87 15.30
CA CYS A 185 -12.36 9.26 14.98
C CYS A 185 -12.18 9.41 13.47
N VAL A 186 -12.98 10.27 12.84
CA VAL A 186 -12.90 10.52 11.39
C VAL A 186 -11.87 11.61 11.14
N LEU A 187 -10.89 11.31 10.30
CA LEU A 187 -9.79 12.21 9.94
C LEU A 187 -10.03 12.81 8.55
N PRO A 188 -9.65 14.07 8.32
CA PRO A 188 -9.65 14.62 6.97
C PRO A 188 -8.67 13.84 6.08
N PHE A 189 -8.97 13.80 4.78
CA PHE A 189 -7.98 13.32 3.80
C PHE A 189 -6.72 14.19 3.85
N THR A 190 -5.55 13.58 3.71
CA THR A 190 -4.25 14.25 3.90
C THR A 190 -3.29 13.89 2.77
N ASP A 191 -2.15 14.57 2.71
CA ASP A 191 -1.09 14.24 1.77
C ASP A 191 -0.33 12.97 2.21
N GLN A 192 0.61 12.52 1.39
CA GLN A 192 1.35 11.29 1.65
C GLN A 192 2.16 11.36 2.95
N ALA A 193 2.75 12.51 3.28
CA ALA A 193 3.51 12.69 4.51
C ALA A 193 2.61 12.59 5.76
N GLY A 194 1.44 13.24 5.73
CA GLY A 194 0.45 13.12 6.78
C GLY A 194 -0.12 11.71 6.93
N TYR A 195 -0.25 10.97 5.82
CA TYR A 195 -0.67 9.57 5.84
C TYR A 195 0.41 8.65 6.42
N ASP A 196 1.68 8.86 6.09
CA ASP A 196 2.80 8.13 6.71
C ASP A 196 2.81 8.32 8.23
N GLU A 197 2.62 9.55 8.73
CA GLU A 197 2.54 9.80 10.18
C GLU A 197 1.36 9.09 10.85
N LEU A 198 0.21 8.99 10.17
CA LEU A 198 -0.92 8.19 10.65
C LEU A 198 -0.52 6.72 10.81
N LEU A 199 0.16 6.14 9.81
CA LEU A 199 0.62 4.75 9.87
C LEU A 199 1.64 4.53 11.01
N TRP A 200 2.51 5.51 11.27
CA TRP A 200 3.50 5.45 12.35
C TRP A 200 2.87 5.57 13.74
N ALA A 201 1.72 6.26 13.83
CA ALA A 201 0.97 6.48 15.08
C ALA A 201 0.17 5.27 15.56
N CYS A 202 -0.10 4.30 14.68
CA CYS A 202 -0.95 3.15 14.95
C CYS A 202 -0.16 1.88 15.29
N GLU A 203 -0.80 1.00 16.06
CA GLU A 203 -0.31 -0.36 16.32
C GLU A 203 -0.72 -1.35 15.21
N LEU A 204 -1.79 -1.07 14.49
CA LEU A 204 -2.28 -1.90 13.39
C LEU A 204 -2.82 -1.01 12.27
N ASN A 205 -2.40 -1.25 11.03
CA ASN A 205 -2.83 -0.44 9.89
C ASN A 205 -3.64 -1.27 8.88
N PHE A 206 -4.93 -0.98 8.73
CA PHE A 206 -5.71 -1.48 7.60
C PHE A 206 -5.47 -0.55 6.41
N VAL A 207 -4.95 -1.12 5.33
CA VAL A 207 -4.54 -0.42 4.11
C VAL A 207 -5.07 -1.14 2.88
N ARG A 208 -4.99 -0.49 1.71
CA ARG A 208 -5.57 -1.02 0.47
C ARG A 208 -4.78 -0.65 -0.79
N GLY A 209 -5.12 -1.30 -1.90
CA GLY A 209 -4.51 -0.99 -3.19
C GLY A 209 -3.00 -1.21 -3.16
N GLU A 210 -2.23 -0.35 -3.83
CA GLU A 210 -0.78 -0.52 -3.99
C GLU A 210 0.04 0.41 -3.10
N ASP A 211 -0.17 1.73 -3.20
CA ASP A 211 0.68 2.70 -2.51
C ASP A 211 0.59 2.56 -0.98
N SER A 212 -0.61 2.64 -0.40
CA SER A 212 -0.78 2.52 1.05
C SER A 212 -0.34 1.15 1.60
N PHE A 213 -0.38 0.11 0.76
CA PHE A 213 0.16 -1.20 1.08
C PHE A 213 1.69 -1.20 1.19
N VAL A 214 2.40 -0.50 0.31
CA VAL A 214 3.85 -0.27 0.44
C VAL A 214 4.16 0.63 1.64
N ARG A 215 3.41 1.73 1.83
CA ARG A 215 3.63 2.65 2.96
C ARG A 215 3.47 1.96 4.31
N ALA A 216 2.50 1.06 4.46
CA ALA A 216 2.32 0.28 5.69
C ALA A 216 3.51 -0.63 6.03
N GLN A 217 4.18 -1.18 5.01
CA GLN A 217 5.40 -1.96 5.21
C GLN A 217 6.54 -1.07 5.70
N TRP A 218 6.70 0.13 5.12
CA TRP A 218 7.69 1.11 5.59
C TRP A 218 7.37 1.69 6.96
N ALA A 219 6.12 1.69 7.40
CA ALA A 219 5.76 2.05 8.78
C ALA A 219 6.35 1.08 9.82
N ALA A 220 6.76 -0.13 9.40
CA ALA A 220 7.31 -1.16 10.27
C ALA A 220 6.39 -1.44 11.48
N ARG A 221 5.10 -1.65 11.15
CA ARG A 221 4.01 -1.99 12.07
C ARG A 221 3.15 -3.10 11.45
N PRO A 222 2.46 -3.90 12.27
CA PRO A 222 1.44 -4.83 11.79
C PRO A 222 0.44 -4.13 10.86
N PHE A 223 0.01 -4.82 9.82
CA PHE A 223 -0.95 -4.28 8.86
C PHE A 223 -1.86 -5.36 8.29
N VAL A 224 -3.01 -4.93 7.77
CA VAL A 224 -3.97 -5.75 7.03
C VAL A 224 -4.17 -5.15 5.66
N TRP A 225 -3.97 -5.94 4.62
CA TRP A 225 -4.16 -5.50 3.25
C TRP A 225 -5.54 -5.90 2.73
N GLN A 226 -6.29 -4.92 2.24
CA GLN A 226 -7.42 -5.14 1.34
C GLN A 226 -6.95 -4.94 -0.10
N ILE A 227 -6.70 -6.04 -0.80
CA ILE A 227 -6.31 -5.94 -2.21
C ILE A 227 -7.49 -5.46 -3.05
N TYR A 228 -7.23 -4.75 -4.14
CA TYR A 228 -8.29 -4.27 -5.03
C TYR A 228 -9.03 -5.46 -5.68
N PRO A 229 -10.36 -5.58 -5.55
CA PRO A 229 -11.11 -6.64 -6.20
C PRO A 229 -10.99 -6.55 -7.73
N GLN A 230 -10.56 -7.65 -8.34
CA GLN A 230 -10.47 -7.83 -9.79
C GLN A 230 -11.46 -8.87 -10.29
N ALA A 231 -11.80 -8.81 -11.58
CA ALA A 231 -12.61 -9.82 -12.26
C ALA A 231 -12.04 -11.24 -12.05
N ASP A 232 -12.93 -12.23 -12.03
CA ASP A 232 -12.61 -13.65 -11.86
C ASP A 232 -11.77 -13.98 -10.62
N ALA A 233 -11.80 -13.11 -9.61
CA ALA A 233 -11.06 -13.26 -8.36
C ALA A 233 -9.52 -13.35 -8.52
N ALA A 234 -8.95 -12.84 -9.64
CA ALA A 234 -7.51 -12.87 -9.92
C ALA A 234 -6.65 -12.16 -8.85
N HIS A 235 -7.25 -11.26 -8.08
CA HIS A 235 -6.61 -10.59 -6.95
C HIS A 235 -6.27 -11.56 -5.80
N HIS A 236 -6.91 -12.72 -5.68
CA HIS A 236 -6.57 -13.72 -4.66
C HIS A 236 -5.18 -14.32 -4.89
N ASP A 237 -4.79 -14.58 -6.14
CA ASP A 237 -3.46 -15.14 -6.44
C ASP A 237 -2.36 -14.16 -6.03
N LYS A 238 -2.58 -12.86 -6.25
CA LYS A 238 -1.68 -11.78 -5.78
C LYS A 238 -1.60 -11.71 -4.25
N LEU A 239 -2.73 -11.87 -3.57
CA LEU A 239 -2.79 -11.91 -2.11
C LEU A 239 -1.97 -13.09 -1.56
N GLU A 240 -2.20 -14.29 -2.10
CA GLU A 240 -1.50 -15.50 -1.68
C GLU A 240 0.00 -15.45 -2.01
N ALA A 241 0.36 -14.90 -3.18
CA ALA A 241 1.77 -14.69 -3.54
C ALA A 241 2.48 -13.78 -2.54
N PHE A 242 1.83 -12.71 -2.08
CA PHE A 242 2.41 -11.86 -1.05
C PHE A 242 2.45 -12.54 0.32
N LEU A 243 1.37 -13.20 0.76
CA LEU A 243 1.33 -13.95 2.02
C LEU A 243 2.46 -15.00 2.09
N ALA A 244 2.68 -15.76 1.02
CA ALA A 244 3.74 -16.77 0.95
C ALA A 244 5.16 -16.20 1.19
N ARG A 245 5.36 -14.92 0.90
CA ARG A 245 6.63 -14.21 1.12
C ARG A 245 6.66 -13.52 2.47
N TYR A 246 5.63 -12.74 2.77
CA TYR A 246 5.55 -11.95 3.99
C TYR A 246 5.56 -12.82 5.24
N LEU A 247 4.96 -14.01 5.20
CA LEU A 247 4.89 -14.90 6.37
C LEU A 247 6.21 -15.64 6.67
N GLN A 248 7.22 -15.54 5.81
CA GLN A 248 8.48 -16.26 6.02
C GLN A 248 9.20 -15.79 7.28
N GLY A 249 9.57 -16.74 8.13
CA GLY A 249 10.27 -16.48 9.38
C GLY A 249 9.38 -16.10 10.57
N LEU A 250 8.05 -16.04 10.39
CA LEU A 250 7.10 -15.99 11.51
C LEU A 250 6.94 -17.39 12.14
N PRO A 251 6.68 -17.49 13.45
CA PRO A 251 6.20 -18.74 14.03
C PRO A 251 4.81 -19.09 13.47
N ALA A 252 4.52 -20.39 13.41
CA ALA A 252 3.38 -20.92 12.66
C ALA A 252 2.03 -20.36 13.13
N ALA A 253 1.85 -20.18 14.45
CA ALA A 253 0.60 -19.69 15.02
C ALA A 253 0.30 -18.24 14.59
N GLU A 254 1.30 -17.35 14.63
CA GLU A 254 1.18 -15.96 14.19
C GLU A 254 0.98 -15.87 12.67
N ALA A 255 1.68 -16.72 11.91
CA ALA A 255 1.53 -16.78 10.47
C ALA A 255 0.11 -17.20 10.06
N ASP A 256 -0.42 -18.26 10.68
CA ASP A 256 -1.78 -18.75 10.44
C ASP A 256 -2.83 -17.72 10.85
N ALA A 257 -2.64 -17.05 12.01
CA ALA A 257 -3.55 -16.01 12.48
C ALA A 257 -3.64 -14.83 11.48
N LEU A 258 -2.49 -14.35 10.98
CA LEU A 258 -2.47 -13.27 10.00
C LEU A 258 -3.08 -13.69 8.67
N ALA A 259 -2.67 -14.85 8.14
CA ALA A 259 -3.16 -15.35 6.86
C ALA A 259 -4.67 -15.57 6.88
N ARG A 260 -5.19 -16.19 7.94
CA ARG A 260 -6.63 -16.41 8.12
C ARG A 260 -7.40 -15.10 8.18
N PHE A 261 -6.90 -14.11 8.92
CA PHE A 261 -7.55 -12.80 8.99
C PHE A 261 -7.52 -12.07 7.64
N TRP A 262 -6.40 -12.08 6.92
CA TRP A 262 -6.30 -11.45 5.60
C TRP A 262 -7.26 -12.08 4.59
N ARG A 263 -7.38 -13.42 4.59
CA ARG A 263 -8.34 -14.11 3.72
C ARG A 263 -9.78 -13.79 4.10
N ALA A 264 -10.10 -13.75 5.39
CA ALA A 264 -11.43 -13.34 5.87
C ALA A 264 -11.76 -11.89 5.47
N TRP A 265 -10.80 -10.98 5.63
CA TRP A 265 -10.93 -9.57 5.26
C TRP A 265 -11.13 -9.35 3.76
N ASN A 266 -10.55 -10.20 2.92
CA ASN A 266 -10.74 -10.16 1.48
C ASN A 266 -11.86 -11.08 0.97
N GLY A 267 -12.65 -11.70 1.87
CA GLY A 267 -13.79 -12.55 1.49
C GLY A 267 -13.40 -13.87 0.82
N CYS A 268 -12.16 -14.34 1.00
CA CYS A 268 -11.61 -15.53 0.38
C CYS A 268 -11.17 -16.62 1.37
N ALA A 269 -11.59 -16.52 2.64
CA ALA A 269 -11.32 -17.52 3.67
C ALA A 269 -11.88 -18.91 3.27
N PRO A 270 -11.05 -19.97 3.20
CA PRO A 270 -11.53 -21.31 2.84
C PRO A 270 -12.56 -21.89 3.82
N ASP A 271 -12.42 -21.56 5.10
CA ASP A 271 -13.33 -21.95 6.18
C ASP A 271 -14.56 -21.01 6.29
N ARG A 272 -14.68 -20.02 5.40
CA ARG A 272 -15.70 -18.96 5.43
C ARG A 272 -15.72 -18.16 6.74
N ALA A 273 -14.61 -18.13 7.47
CA ALA A 273 -14.51 -17.31 8.66
C ALA A 273 -14.67 -15.82 8.33
N THR A 274 -15.43 -15.13 9.17
CA THR A 274 -15.56 -13.67 9.13
C THR A 274 -14.34 -13.00 9.77
N PRO A 275 -14.05 -11.72 9.45
CA PRO A 275 -13.02 -10.95 10.16
C PRO A 275 -13.22 -10.92 11.67
N ALA A 276 -14.47 -10.85 12.14
CA ALA A 276 -14.80 -10.86 13.57
C ALA A 276 -14.39 -12.18 14.25
N GLU A 277 -14.61 -13.32 13.62
CA GLU A 277 -14.22 -14.64 14.14
C GLU A 277 -12.70 -14.88 14.08
N ALA A 278 -12.02 -14.30 13.09
CA ALA A 278 -10.57 -14.38 12.96
C ALA A 278 -9.82 -13.41 13.89
N TRP A 279 -10.47 -12.33 14.34
CA TRP A 279 -9.86 -11.25 15.12
C TRP A 279 -9.13 -11.71 16.39
N PRO A 280 -9.67 -12.59 17.26
CA PRO A 280 -9.00 -12.94 18.51
C PRO A 280 -7.60 -13.54 18.31
N ALA A 281 -7.43 -14.37 17.27
CA ALA A 281 -6.13 -14.94 16.92
C ALA A 281 -5.17 -13.87 16.40
N LEU A 282 -5.63 -12.97 15.52
CA LEU A 282 -4.80 -11.86 15.04
C LEU A 282 -4.37 -10.94 16.19
N ALA A 283 -5.30 -10.57 17.08
CA ALA A 283 -5.03 -9.71 18.22
C ALA A 283 -3.96 -10.28 19.15
N ALA A 284 -4.00 -11.60 19.40
CA ALA A 284 -2.99 -12.31 20.18
C ALA A 284 -1.61 -12.35 19.47
N ALA A 285 -1.60 -12.41 18.14
CA ALA A 285 -0.37 -12.44 17.34
C ALA A 285 0.31 -11.07 17.17
N LEU A 286 -0.39 -9.95 17.44
CA LEU A 286 0.13 -8.59 17.19
C LEU A 286 1.53 -8.30 17.76
N PRO A 287 1.91 -8.72 18.98
CA PRO A 287 3.26 -8.49 19.48
C PRO A 287 4.35 -9.15 18.62
N GLY A 288 4.12 -10.40 18.18
CA GLY A 288 5.03 -11.12 17.28
C GLY A 288 5.06 -10.49 15.89
N LEU A 289 3.90 -10.05 15.40
CA LEU A 289 3.77 -9.36 14.11
C LEU A 289 4.47 -8.00 14.11
N ASP A 290 4.57 -7.28 15.24
CA ASP A 290 5.29 -6.00 15.31
C ASP A 290 6.80 -6.19 15.16
N VAL A 291 7.35 -7.24 15.78
CA VAL A 291 8.76 -7.62 15.59
C VAL A 291 9.01 -8.02 14.13
N HIS A 292 8.10 -8.81 13.57
CA HIS A 292 8.19 -9.26 12.18
C HIS A 292 8.11 -8.11 11.18
N ALA A 293 7.20 -7.16 11.36
CA ALA A 293 7.04 -6.02 10.46
C ALA A 293 8.31 -5.15 10.40
N ARG A 294 9.04 -5.01 11.51
CA ARG A 294 10.34 -4.33 11.55
C ARG A 294 11.39 -5.10 10.76
N ARG A 295 11.52 -6.41 11.03
CA ARG A 295 12.45 -7.27 10.29
C ARG A 295 12.18 -7.26 8.79
N TRP A 296 10.91 -7.35 8.40
CA TRP A 296 10.49 -7.25 7.00
C TRP A 296 10.91 -5.93 6.38
N CYS A 297 10.64 -4.81 7.06
CA CYS A 297 11.07 -3.49 6.63
C CYS A 297 12.59 -3.42 6.46
N ASP A 298 13.37 -3.96 7.40
CA ASP A 298 14.83 -3.93 7.34
C ASP A 298 15.36 -4.74 6.15
N VAL A 299 14.84 -5.94 5.92
CA VAL A 299 15.20 -6.77 4.76
C VAL A 299 14.85 -6.08 3.44
N GLN A 300 13.66 -5.47 3.33
CA GLN A 300 13.30 -4.72 2.13
C GLN A 300 14.12 -3.43 1.99
N ALA A 301 14.64 -2.88 3.09
CA ALA A 301 15.51 -1.70 3.07
C ALA A 301 16.89 -1.98 2.46
N GLU A 302 17.36 -3.23 2.49
CA GLU A 302 18.61 -3.67 1.86
C GLU A 302 18.54 -3.64 0.33
N LEU A 303 17.34 -3.74 -0.25
CA LEU A 303 17.12 -3.62 -1.68
C LEU A 303 17.14 -2.14 -2.13
N PRO A 304 17.62 -1.86 -3.35
CA PRO A 304 17.48 -0.54 -3.97
C PRO A 304 16.00 -0.11 -4.00
N ASP A 305 15.74 1.17 -3.72
CA ASP A 305 14.42 1.73 -3.95
C ASP A 305 14.10 1.80 -5.45
N LEU A 306 12.81 1.92 -5.78
CA LEU A 306 12.33 1.89 -7.17
C LEU A 306 12.94 2.98 -8.04
N ALA A 307 13.15 4.18 -7.50
CA ALA A 307 13.70 5.28 -8.27
C ALA A 307 15.18 5.01 -8.60
N THR A 308 15.96 4.55 -7.62
CA THR A 308 17.36 4.15 -7.81
C THR A 308 17.49 2.97 -8.78
N ALA A 309 16.62 1.95 -8.66
CA ALA A 309 16.61 0.80 -9.55
C ALA A 309 16.26 1.20 -10.99
N LEU A 310 15.27 2.09 -11.16
CA LEU A 310 14.86 2.60 -12.47
C LEU A 310 15.96 3.46 -13.12
N ASP A 311 16.62 4.33 -12.35
CA ASP A 311 17.73 5.15 -12.85
C ASP A 311 18.92 4.28 -13.31
N THR A 312 19.26 3.26 -12.50
CA THR A 312 20.30 2.28 -12.84
C THR A 312 19.94 1.52 -14.12
N PHE A 313 18.69 1.07 -14.23
CA PHE A 313 18.20 0.35 -15.40
C PHE A 313 18.25 1.21 -16.67
N CYS A 314 17.78 2.46 -16.60
CA CYS A 314 17.82 3.41 -17.71
C CYS A 314 19.27 3.71 -18.13
N SER A 315 20.18 3.89 -17.16
CA SER A 315 21.61 4.12 -17.43
C SER A 315 22.27 2.93 -18.14
N HIS A 316 21.97 1.70 -17.73
CA HIS A 316 22.49 0.49 -18.38
C HIS A 316 22.02 0.36 -19.83
N ILE A 317 20.72 0.57 -20.10
CA ILE A 317 20.19 0.47 -21.47
C ILE A 317 20.74 1.59 -22.35
N ALA A 318 20.80 2.82 -21.84
CA ALA A 318 21.34 3.95 -22.58
C ALA A 318 22.81 3.74 -22.98
N HIS A 319 23.60 3.07 -22.15
CA HIS A 319 25.00 2.74 -22.46
C HIS A 319 25.12 1.60 -23.47
N ALA A 320 24.30 0.55 -23.35
CA ALA A 320 24.29 -0.57 -24.29
C ALA A 320 23.84 -0.19 -25.72
N ALA A 321 23.11 0.92 -25.87
CA ALA A 321 22.64 1.43 -27.16
C ALA A 321 23.64 2.37 -27.87
N ARG A 322 24.80 2.69 -27.28
CA ARG A 322 25.87 3.51 -27.86
C ARG A 322 27.00 2.64 -28.42
#